data_AF-A0A2M9EUF0-F1
#
_entry.id   AF-A0A2M9EUF0-F1
#
_cell.length_a   1.000
_cell.length_b   1.000
_cell.length_c   1.000
_cell.angle_alpha   90.00
_cell.angle_beta   90.00
_cell.angle_gamma   90.00
#
_symmetry.space_group_name_H-M   'P 1'
#
loop_
_entity.id
_entity.type
_entity.pdbx_description
1 polymer ?
#
loop_
_entity_poly.entity_id
_entity_poly.type
_entity_poly.pdbx_seq_one_letter_code
_entity_poly.pdbx_strand_id
1 'polypeptide(L)' 'MNNLVAFLRGVMPSGKSAVKMADVCAVLGGNGFDDVRTWIQSGNIALRTDLDAAVAAERIQALLRTHLQVDLPTM' A
#
# COMPACT_ATOMS: atom_id res chain seq x y z
N MET A 1 -1.70 -3.70 17.84
CA MET A 1 -0.86 -3.92 16.64
C MET A 1 -1.29 -5.19 15.94
N ASN A 2 -1.93 -5.00 14.80
CA ASN A 2 -2.60 -6.01 14.00
C ASN A 2 -1.73 -6.30 12.78
N ASN A 3 -1.57 -7.58 12.44
CA ASN A 3 -0.93 -7.98 11.19
C ASN A 3 -1.99 -8.00 10.09
N LEU A 4 -1.81 -7.19 9.06
CA LEU A 4 -2.74 -7.07 7.95
C LEU A 4 -2.04 -7.41 6.64
N VAL A 5 -2.83 -7.94 5.70
CA VAL A 5 -2.43 -8.05 4.31
C VAL A 5 -3.39 -7.20 3.50
N ALA A 6 -2.85 -6.17 2.84
CA ALA A 6 -3.58 -5.28 1.97
C ALA A 6 -3.36 -5.66 0.50
N PHE A 7 -4.43 -5.57 -0.30
CA PHE A 7 -4.44 -5.91 -1.72
C PHE A 7 -4.72 -4.67 -2.57
N LEU A 8 -3.69 -4.18 -3.26
CA LEU A 8 -3.83 -3.14 -4.27
C LEU A 8 -4.40 -3.75 -5.56
N ARG A 9 -5.50 -3.19 -6.05
CA ARG A 9 -6.15 -3.65 -7.29
C ARG A 9 -5.68 -2.83 -8.49
N GLY A 10 -5.41 -3.51 -9.61
CA GLY A 10 -5.07 -2.85 -10.87
C GLY A 10 -3.63 -2.37 -10.99
N VAL A 11 -2.71 -2.91 -10.17
CA VAL A 11 -1.27 -2.64 -10.31
C VAL A 11 -0.78 -3.13 -11.67
N MET A 12 -0.11 -2.26 -12.42
CA MET A 12 0.39 -2.54 -13.76
C MET A 12 1.92 -2.33 -13.82
N PRO A 13 2.65 -3.02 -14.72
CA PRO A 13 4.07 -2.74 -14.95
C PRO A 13 4.33 -1.38 -15.62
N SER A 14 3.33 -0.83 -16.33
CA SER A 14 3.41 0.44 -17.06
C SER A 14 2.03 1.13 -17.13
N GLY A 15 2.03 2.43 -17.42
CA GLY A 15 0.81 3.24 -17.52
C GLY A 15 0.38 3.91 -16.22
N LYS A 16 -0.89 4.35 -16.15
CA LYS A 16 -1.43 5.20 -15.07
C LYS A 16 -1.42 4.54 -13.69
N SER A 17 -1.45 3.21 -13.64
CA SER A 17 -1.46 2.42 -12.40
C SER A 17 -0.11 1.75 -12.12
N ALA A 18 0.96 2.24 -12.75
CA ALA A 18 2.30 1.73 -12.52
C ALA A 18 2.88 2.29 -11.23
N VAL A 19 3.31 1.38 -10.36
CA VAL A 19 3.91 1.73 -9.08
C VAL A 19 5.04 0.76 -8.76
N LYS A 20 6.16 1.28 -8.26
CA LYS A 20 7.26 0.46 -7.75
C LYS A 20 6.94 0.08 -6.31
N MET A 21 6.99 -1.20 -6.02
CA MET A 21 6.71 -1.69 -4.66
C MET A 21 7.70 -1.18 -3.61
N ALA A 22 8.94 -0.88 -4.00
CA ALA A 22 9.90 -0.22 -3.11
C ALA A 22 9.41 1.15 -2.63
N ASP A 23 8.79 1.93 -3.52
CA ASP A 23 8.24 3.24 -3.20
C ASP A 23 7.00 3.09 -2.29
N VAL A 24 6.17 2.06 -2.52
CA VAL A 24 5.05 1.71 -1.61
C VAL A 24 5.56 1.42 -0.21
N CYS A 25 6.58 0.56 -0.07
CA CYS A 25 7.16 0.25 1.24
C CYS A 25 7.72 1.50 1.93
N ALA A 26 8.42 2.37 1.20
CA ALA A 26 8.98 3.60 1.74
C ALA A 26 7.89 4.57 2.22
N VAL A 27 6.84 4.76 1.41
CA VAL A 27 5.71 5.64 1.76
C VAL A 27 4.97 5.11 2.98
N LEU A 28 4.60 3.83 3.00
CA LEU A 28 3.84 3.28 4.13
C LEU A 28 4.70 3.24 5.41
N GLY A 29 5.96 2.81 5.31
CA GLY A 29 6.90 2.80 6.43
C GLY A 29 7.14 4.18 7.03
N GLY A 30 7.22 5.21 6.18
CA GLY A 30 7.37 6.60 6.64
C GLY A 30 6.11 7.23 7.24
N ASN A 31 4.95 6.57 7.16
CA ASN A 31 3.65 7.13 7.54
C ASN A 31 2.90 6.33 8.63
N GLY A 32 3.64 5.57 9.43
CA GLY A 32 3.12 4.90 10.62
C GLY A 32 2.61 3.48 10.40
N PHE A 33 3.04 2.82 9.31
CA PHE A 33 2.90 1.38 9.15
C PHE A 33 4.24 0.70 9.43
N ASP A 34 4.21 -0.38 10.20
CA ASP A 34 5.40 -1.13 10.56
C ASP A 34 5.55 -2.40 9.70
N ASP A 35 6.76 -2.94 9.65
CA ASP A 35 7.10 -4.20 8.98
C ASP A 35 6.53 -4.34 7.55
N VAL A 36 6.48 -3.23 6.82
CA VAL A 36 5.90 -3.20 5.47
C VAL A 36 6.74 -4.03 4.51
N ARG A 37 6.11 -5.04 3.91
CA ARG A 37 6.72 -5.94 2.93
C ARG A 37 5.80 -6.14 1.74
N THR A 38 6.39 -6.18 0.57
CA THR A 38 5.70 -6.48 -0.68
C THR A 38 6.33 -7.70 -1.33
N TRP A 39 5.53 -8.55 -1.95
CA TRP A 39 6.05 -9.62 -2.81
C TRP A 39 5.78 -9.29 -4.27
N ILE A 40 6.85 -9.31 -5.08
CA ILE A 40 6.82 -9.09 -6.54
C ILE A 40 6.02 -7.82 -6.93
N GLN A 41 5.72 -7.60 -8.21
CA GLN A 41 4.85 -6.48 -8.63
C GLN A 41 3.37 -6.91 -8.65
N SER A 42 2.89 -7.50 -7.55
CA SER A 42 1.55 -8.09 -7.46
C SER A 42 0.49 -7.17 -6.82
N GLY A 43 0.92 -6.12 -6.13
CA GLY A 43 0.02 -5.30 -5.32
C GLY A 43 -0.30 -5.90 -3.94
N ASN A 44 0.37 -6.98 -3.53
CA ASN A 44 0.19 -7.58 -2.21
C ASN A 44 1.15 -6.95 -1.20
N ILE A 45 0.62 -6.45 -0.08
CA ILE A 45 1.37 -5.77 0.96
C ILE A 45 1.07 -6.46 2.30
N ALA A 46 2.09 -6.95 2.99
CA ALA A 46 1.98 -7.31 4.41
C ALA A 46 2.52 -6.16 5.26
N LEU A 47 1.82 -5.82 6.33
CA LEU A 47 2.19 -4.74 7.23
C LEU A 47 1.62 -4.95 8.63
N ARG A 48 2.07 -4.12 9.57
CA ARG A 48 1.53 -4.04 10.92
C ARG A 48 1.09 -2.62 11.25
N THR A 49 -0.03 -2.49 11.96
CA THR A 49 -0.59 -1.19 12.37
C THR A 49 -1.54 -1.34 13.55
N ASP A 50 -1.81 -0.27 14.28
CA ASP A 50 -2.88 -0.22 15.30
C ASP A 50 -4.24 0.15 14.72
N LEU A 51 -4.32 0.41 13.41
CA LEU A 51 -5.56 0.72 12.72
C LEU A 51 -6.37 -0.55 12.42
N ASP A 52 -7.68 -0.41 12.45
CA ASP A 52 -8.58 -1.41 11.89
C ASP A 52 -8.41 -1.53 10.38
N ALA A 53 -8.71 -2.71 9.82
CA ALA A 53 -8.47 -3.01 8.40
C ALA A 53 -9.10 -2.00 7.43
N ALA A 54 -10.35 -1.58 7.67
CA ALA A 54 -11.03 -0.60 6.83
C ALA A 54 -10.34 0.77 6.85
N VAL A 55 -9.95 1.23 8.05
CA VAL A 55 -9.24 2.50 8.24
C VAL A 55 -7.84 2.45 7.62
N ALA A 56 -7.16 1.30 7.76
CA ALA A 56 -5.86 1.06 7.14
C ALA A 56 -5.96 1.11 5.60
N ALA A 57 -6.97 0.47 5.00
CA ALA A 57 -7.19 0.48 3.56
C ALA A 57 -7.42 1.89 3.00
N GLU A 58 -8.30 2.68 3.63
CA GLU A 58 -8.54 4.08 3.25
C GLU A 58 -7.27 4.93 3.37
N ARG A 59 -6.53 4.76 4.47
CA ARG A 59 -5.27 5.49 4.70
C ARG A 59 -4.20 5.12 3.69
N ILE A 60 -4.05 3.84 3.35
CA ILE A 60 -3.12 3.37 2.32
C ILE A 60 -3.47 4.03 0.98
N GLN A 61 -4.73 3.95 0.54
CA GLN A 61 -5.14 4.57 -0.73
C GLN A 61 -4.85 6.08 -0.75
N ALA A 62 -5.14 6.80 0.33
CA ALA A 62 -4.86 8.23 0.43
C ALA A 62 -3.37 8.55 0.33
N LEU A 63 -2.51 7.77 0.99
CA LEU A 63 -1.06 7.93 0.93
C LEU A 63 -0.51 7.64 -0.47
N LEU A 64 -0.95 6.55 -1.11
CA LEU A 64 -0.51 6.21 -2.46
C LEU A 64 -0.92 7.28 -3.48
N ARG A 65 -2.13 7.82 -3.35
CA ARG A 65 -2.61 8.93 -4.18
C ARG A 65 -1.79 10.20 -3.98
N THR A 66 -1.45 10.51 -2.73
CA THR A 66 -0.73 11.75 -2.37
C THR A 66 0.75 11.69 -2.77
N HIS A 67 1.43 10.58 -2.49
CA HIS A 67 2.88 10.47 -2.64
C HIS A 67 3.31 9.86 -3.97
N LEU A 68 2.52 8.94 -4.53
CA LEU A 68 2.87 8.20 -5.75
C LEU A 68 1.98 8.54 -6.94
N GLN A 69 0.98 9.42 -6.75
CA GLN A 69 0.05 9.87 -7.80
C GLN A 69 -0.72 8.74 -8.49
N VAL A 70 -0.92 7.62 -7.79
CA VAL A 70 -1.69 6.47 -8.27
C VAL A 70 -2.98 6.32 -7.48
N ASP A 71 -4.07 5.96 -8.15
CA ASP A 71 -5.36 5.69 -7.53
C ASP A 71 -5.65 4.20 -7.64
N LEU A 72 -5.27 3.46 -6.59
CA LEU A 72 -5.38 2.01 -6.52
C LEU A 72 -6.38 1.64 -5.42
N PRO A 73 -7.50 0.99 -5.77
CA PRO A 73 -8.40 0.45 -4.76
C PRO A 73 -7.64 -0.51 -3.85
N THR A 74 -7.83 -0.34 -2.54
CA THR A 74 -7.17 -1.14 -1.50
C THR A 74 -8.22 -1.87 -0.68
N MET A 75 -7.99 -3.15 -0.40
CA MET A 75 -8.82 -3.99 0.49
C MET A 75 -7.94 -4.68 1.51
#